data_AF-A0A8X6HQV2-F1
#
_entry.id   AF-A0A8X6HQV2-F1
#
_cell.length_a   1.000
_cell.length_b   1.000
_cell.length_c   1.000
_cell.angle_alpha   90.00
_cell.angle_beta   90.00
_cell.angle_gamma   90.00
#
_symmetry.space_group_name_H-M   'P 1'
#
loop_
_entity.id
_entity.type
_entity.pdbx_description
1 polymer ?
#
loop_
_entity_poly.entity_id
_entity_poly.type
_entity_poly.pdbx_seq_one_letter_code
_entity_poly.pdbx_strand_id
1 'polypeptide(L)'
;MSGHASSSTAGREGNATSQNPIGKISVKDFDCCCLTLKPCTNPVITPSGFLYDKRPILDYIDMKKKEFAKHFIEVENRLKESSKEPQPPLIDVITGKEIFFDFWIPDTRKQRLERIEDAVKCPVSGGNLRVRDLIDVHFTQVNDLLFPLANKVRYMCAVTHEVLENSVPMAVLRTSGNVVTLKCAKKLIKKDKIDPTNGKPLTKEDIIPLEEVAGFDSRIY
;
A
#
# COMPACT_ATOMS: atom_id res chain seq x y z
N MET A 1 68.58 -22.77 3.29
CA MET A 1 68.93 -23.44 2.02
C MET A 1 68.20 -24.77 2.00
N SER A 2 67.38 -25.21 1.06
CA SER A 2 66.74 -24.63 -0.12
C SER A 2 65.60 -25.61 -0.42
N GLY A 3 64.36 -25.14 -0.49
CA GLY A 3 63.24 -25.95 -0.95
C GLY A 3 63.29 -26.13 -2.46
N HIS A 4 63.10 -27.36 -2.94
CA HIS A 4 62.84 -27.69 -4.33
C HIS A 4 61.39 -28.17 -4.46
N ALA A 5 60.67 -27.66 -5.46
CA ALA A 5 59.93 -28.48 -6.43
C ALA A 5 59.20 -27.57 -7.43
N SER A 6 59.53 -27.74 -8.71
CA SER A 6 58.91 -27.08 -9.86
C SER A 6 57.97 -28.04 -10.60
N SER A 7 56.90 -27.49 -11.17
CA SER A 7 56.03 -27.98 -12.28
C SER A 7 55.24 -29.28 -12.02
N SER A 8 54.03 -29.54 -12.54
CA SER A 8 53.40 -29.14 -13.82
C SER A 8 51.88 -29.42 -13.81
N THR A 9 51.12 -28.51 -14.45
CA THR A 9 49.85 -28.67 -15.20
C THR A 9 48.86 -29.81 -14.90
N ALA A 10 47.61 -29.46 -14.59
CA ALA A 10 46.41 -30.12 -15.13
C ALA A 10 45.21 -29.16 -15.03
N GLY A 11 44.76 -28.64 -16.19
CA GLY A 11 43.51 -27.91 -16.30
C GLY A 11 42.33 -28.87 -16.16
N ARG A 12 41.32 -28.48 -15.39
CA ARG A 12 39.96 -29.00 -15.51
C ARG A 12 39.01 -27.82 -15.62
N GLU A 13 38.41 -27.73 -16.79
CA GLU A 13 37.34 -26.84 -17.17
C GLU A 13 36.15 -27.09 -16.22
N GLY A 14 35.95 -26.15 -15.29
CA GLY A 14 34.67 -26.00 -14.61
C GLY A 14 33.81 -25.05 -15.45
N ASN A 15 32.86 -25.61 -16.20
CA ASN A 15 31.80 -24.83 -16.85
C ASN A 15 31.12 -23.96 -15.79
N ALA A 16 31.47 -22.66 -15.79
CA ALA A 16 30.73 -21.65 -15.07
C ALA A 16 29.38 -21.51 -15.78
N THR A 17 28.39 -22.26 -15.31
CA THR A 17 26.99 -21.92 -15.58
C THR A 17 26.81 -20.52 -15.02
N SER A 18 26.82 -19.52 -15.90
CA SER A 18 26.45 -18.15 -15.60
C SER A 18 25.06 -18.17 -14.99
N GLN A 19 25.00 -18.22 -13.66
CA GLN A 19 23.82 -17.77 -12.95
C GLN A 19 23.77 -16.28 -13.23
N ASN A 20 23.04 -15.92 -14.29
CA ASN A 20 22.56 -14.56 -14.43
C ASN A 20 21.91 -14.21 -13.08
N PRO A 21 22.40 -13.20 -12.35
CA PRO A 21 21.78 -12.82 -11.10
C PRO A 21 20.32 -12.50 -11.42
N ILE A 22 19.43 -13.28 -10.80
CA ILE A 22 17.98 -13.08 -10.80
C ILE A 22 17.74 -11.57 -10.71
N GLY A 23 17.05 -11.02 -11.71
CA GLY A 23 16.95 -9.58 -11.94
C GLY A 23 16.74 -8.84 -10.63
N LYS A 24 17.64 -7.89 -10.33
CA LYS A 24 17.57 -7.10 -9.10
C LYS A 24 16.20 -6.43 -9.06
N ILE A 25 15.31 -6.91 -8.19
CA ILE A 25 14.05 -6.26 -7.88
C ILE A 25 14.45 -4.89 -7.33
N SER A 26 14.21 -3.83 -8.11
CA SER A 26 14.61 -2.48 -7.74
C SER A 26 13.70 -2.00 -6.63
N VAL A 27 14.11 -2.11 -5.36
CA VAL A 27 13.30 -1.58 -4.24
C VAL A 27 13.20 -0.06 -4.38
N LYS A 28 11.99 0.48 -4.17
CA LYS A 28 11.76 1.93 -4.22
C LYS A 28 12.43 2.61 -3.03
N ASP A 29 12.93 3.83 -3.21
CA ASP A 29 13.43 4.64 -2.09
C ASP A 29 12.33 4.91 -1.05
N PHE A 30 12.71 4.99 0.23
CA PHE A 30 11.79 5.13 1.36
C PHE A 30 11.01 6.45 1.37
N ASP A 31 11.51 7.47 0.66
CA ASP A 31 10.89 8.80 0.59
C ASP A 31 9.96 8.94 -0.63
N CYS A 32 9.82 7.91 -1.46
CA CYS A 32 9.05 7.97 -2.69
C CYS A 32 7.58 7.56 -2.47
N CYS A 33 6.68 8.02 -3.35
CA CYS A 33 5.25 7.72 -3.33
C CYS A 33 4.97 6.35 -3.97
N CYS A 34 4.08 5.54 -3.40
CA CYS A 34 3.72 4.22 -3.90
C CYS A 34 2.89 4.26 -5.19
N LEU A 35 2.22 5.38 -5.48
CA LEU A 35 1.48 5.58 -6.74
C LEU A 35 2.38 6.11 -7.85
N THR A 36 3.19 7.13 -7.57
CA THR A 36 3.94 7.85 -8.62
C THR A 36 5.39 7.41 -8.77
N LEU A 37 5.91 6.65 -7.79
CA LEU A 37 7.32 6.25 -7.70
C LEU A 37 8.32 7.42 -7.67
N LYS A 38 7.84 8.64 -7.41
CA LYS A 38 8.64 9.86 -7.28
C LYS A 38 8.81 10.22 -5.80
N PRO A 39 9.90 10.93 -5.43
CA PRO A 39 10.06 11.49 -4.10
C PRO A 39 8.83 12.30 -3.68
N CYS A 40 8.32 12.06 -2.48
CA CYS A 40 7.13 12.72 -1.98
C CYS A 40 7.41 14.20 -1.69
N THR A 41 6.52 15.09 -2.12
CA THR A 41 6.56 16.50 -1.74
C THR A 41 5.73 16.74 -0.48
N ASN A 42 4.53 16.14 -0.42
CA ASN A 42 3.67 16.16 0.75
C ASN A 42 3.35 14.71 1.16
N PRO A 43 4.26 14.04 1.88
CA PRO A 43 4.11 12.63 2.18
C PRO A 43 2.97 12.39 3.18
N VAL A 44 2.17 11.38 2.90
CA VAL A 44 1.13 10.84 3.78
C VAL A 44 1.28 9.33 3.83
N ILE A 45 0.98 8.72 4.97
CA ILE A 45 1.11 7.28 5.17
C ILE A 45 -0.24 6.66 5.56
N THR A 46 -0.49 5.44 5.06
CA THR A 46 -1.63 4.64 5.51
C THR A 46 -1.33 3.96 6.84
N PRO A 47 -2.36 3.55 7.62
CA PRO A 47 -2.13 2.77 8.84
C PRO A 47 -1.41 1.45 8.61
N SER A 48 -1.46 0.94 7.37
CA SER A 48 -0.76 -0.27 6.92
C SER A 48 0.69 -0.03 6.47
N GLY A 49 1.21 1.20 6.57
CA GLY A 49 2.63 1.49 6.33
C GLY A 49 3.01 1.92 4.92
N PHE A 50 2.04 2.16 4.03
CA PHE A 50 2.32 2.55 2.63
C PHE A 50 2.39 4.07 2.49
N LEU A 51 3.50 4.56 1.94
CA LEU A 51 3.77 5.99 1.73
C LEU A 51 3.22 6.48 0.39
N TYR A 52 2.49 7.59 0.40
CA TYR A 52 1.98 8.26 -0.78
C TYR A 52 2.25 9.76 -0.72
N ASP A 53 2.22 10.42 -1.88
CA ASP A 53 2.07 11.87 -1.92
C ASP A 53 0.58 12.22 -1.81
N LYS A 54 0.28 13.26 -1.01
CA LYS A 54 -1.07 13.71 -0.66
C LYS A 54 -1.94 13.99 -1.88
N ARG A 55 -1.43 14.64 -2.93
CA ARG A 55 -2.25 14.95 -4.11
C ARG A 55 -2.64 13.69 -4.89
N PRO A 56 -1.69 12.84 -5.36
CA PRO A 56 -2.03 11.61 -6.08
C PRO A 56 -2.97 10.66 -5.34
N ILE A 57 -2.80 10.47 -4.02
CA ILE A 57 -3.64 9.54 -3.28
C ILE A 57 -5.06 10.06 -3.09
N LEU A 58 -5.24 11.36 -2.90
CA LEU A 58 -6.56 11.97 -2.83
C LEU A 58 -7.28 11.89 -4.18
N ASP A 59 -6.57 12.20 -5.27
CA ASP A 59 -7.11 12.06 -6.63
C ASP A 59 -7.55 10.62 -6.91
N TYR A 60 -6.74 9.64 -6.50
CA TYR A 60 -7.08 8.22 -6.60
C TYR A 60 -8.34 7.86 -5.79
N ILE A 61 -8.44 8.33 -4.54
CA ILE A 61 -9.61 8.07 -3.70
C ILE A 61 -10.87 8.67 -4.32
N ASP A 62 -10.81 9.90 -4.81
CA ASP A 62 -11.96 10.58 -5.41
C ASP A 62 -12.37 9.94 -6.74
N MET A 63 -11.41 9.52 -7.56
CA MET A 63 -11.67 8.74 -8.76
C MET A 63 -12.42 7.44 -8.42
N LYS A 64 -11.94 6.67 -7.43
CA LYS A 64 -12.60 5.42 -7.02
C LYS A 64 -13.98 5.64 -6.45
N LYS A 65 -14.20 6.70 -5.65
CA LYS A 65 -15.54 7.06 -5.17
C LYS A 65 -16.50 7.36 -6.32
N LYS A 66 -16.05 8.09 -7.35
CA LYS A 66 -16.85 8.38 -8.54
C LYS A 66 -17.18 7.11 -9.34
N GLU A 67 -16.22 6.19 -9.48
CA GLU A 67 -16.45 4.89 -10.11
C GLU A 67 -17.50 4.07 -9.36
N PHE A 68 -17.39 3.98 -8.03
CA PHE A 68 -18.39 3.29 -7.20
C PHE A 68 -19.77 3.93 -7.30
N ALA A 69 -19.86 5.25 -7.25
CA ALA A 69 -21.13 5.96 -7.38
C ALA A 69 -21.81 5.68 -8.74
N LYS A 70 -21.05 5.66 -9.84
CA LYS A 70 -21.56 5.34 -11.18
C LYS A 70 -22.06 3.90 -11.24
N HIS A 71 -21.25 2.94 -10.78
CA HIS A 71 -21.61 1.53 -10.76
C HIS A 71 -22.84 1.27 -9.89
N PHE A 72 -22.95 1.96 -8.76
CA PHE A 72 -24.12 1.87 -7.88
C PHE A 72 -25.40 2.32 -8.58
N ILE A 73 -25.38 3.48 -9.25
CA ILE A 73 -26.54 3.99 -10.01
C ILE A 73 -26.91 3.02 -11.15
N GLU A 74 -25.93 2.47 -11.86
CA GLU A 74 -26.18 1.52 -12.94
C GLU A 74 -26.86 0.23 -12.43
N VAL A 75 -26.38 -0.32 -11.32
CA VAL A 75 -26.97 -1.50 -10.67
C VAL A 75 -28.39 -1.18 -10.19
N GLU A 76 -28.62 -0.02 -9.59
CA GLU A 76 -29.95 0.41 -9.15
C GLU A 76 -30.94 0.54 -10.32
N ASN A 77 -30.52 1.12 -11.44
CA ASN A 77 -31.35 1.25 -12.64
C ASN A 77 -31.71 -0.11 -13.25
N ARG A 78 -30.74 -1.03 -13.36
CA ARG A 78 -30.96 -2.39 -13.88
C ARG A 78 -31.98 -3.17 -13.04
N LEU A 79 -31.97 -2.97 -11.72
CA LEU A 79 -32.95 -3.56 -10.82
C LEU A 79 -34.37 -2.97 -11.02
N LYS A 80 -34.47 -1.66 -11.28
CA LYS A 80 -35.75 -0.99 -11.58
C LYS A 80 -36.33 -1.36 -12.95
N GLU A 81 -35.48 -1.72 -13.92
CA GLU A 81 -35.92 -2.19 -15.23
C GLU A 81 -36.44 -3.64 -15.15
N SER A 82 -35.72 -4.53 -14.46
CA SER A 82 -36.14 -5.92 -14.23
C SER A 82 -37.45 -6.06 -13.44
N SER A 83 -37.86 -5.04 -12.66
CA SER A 83 -39.15 -5.02 -11.97
C SER A 83 -40.32 -4.49 -12.80
N LYS A 84 -40.06 -3.88 -13.96
CA LYS A 84 -41.08 -3.34 -14.88
C LYS A 84 -41.45 -4.29 -16.01
N GLU A 85 -40.65 -5.33 -16.25
CA GLU A 85 -40.94 -6.32 -17.29
C GLU A 85 -42.16 -7.17 -16.88
N PRO A 86 -43.28 -7.13 -17.64
CA PRO A 86 -44.41 -7.99 -17.35
C PRO A 86 -44.00 -9.45 -17.59
N GLN A 87 -44.02 -10.26 -16.53
CA GLN A 87 -43.86 -11.70 -16.67
C GLN A 87 -44.99 -12.21 -17.58
N PRO A 88 -44.71 -12.99 -18.64
CA PRO A 88 -45.78 -13.58 -19.43
C PRO A 88 -46.68 -14.42 -18.51
N PRO A 89 -48.01 -14.38 -18.68
CA PRO A 89 -48.90 -15.18 -17.85
C PRO A 89 -48.51 -16.65 -18.01
N LEU A 90 -48.37 -17.35 -16.87
CA LEU A 90 -48.25 -18.80 -16.92
C LEU A 90 -49.60 -19.35 -17.39
N ILE A 91 -49.55 -20.28 -18.34
CA ILE A 91 -50.73 -20.99 -18.86
C ILE A 91 -50.70 -22.38 -18.25
N ASP A 92 -51.78 -22.77 -17.57
CA ASP A 92 -51.91 -24.14 -17.09
C ASP A 92 -52.05 -25.08 -18.30
N VAL A 93 -51.07 -25.97 -18.47
CA VAL A 93 -51.00 -26.90 -19.62
C VAL A 93 -52.11 -27.96 -19.59
N ILE A 94 -52.73 -28.18 -18.43
CA ILE A 94 -53.80 -29.17 -18.23
C ILE A 94 -55.17 -28.53 -18.47
N THR A 95 -55.40 -27.33 -17.95
CA THR A 95 -56.71 -26.67 -18.02
C THR A 95 -56.83 -25.57 -19.08
N GLY A 96 -55.72 -25.19 -19.72
CA GLY A 96 -55.65 -24.14 -20.74
C GLY A 96 -55.98 -22.73 -20.22
N LYS A 97 -56.16 -22.58 -18.91
CA LYS A 97 -56.59 -21.33 -18.29
C LYS A 97 -55.38 -20.49 -17.89
N GLU A 98 -55.44 -19.19 -18.15
CA GLU A 98 -54.45 -18.24 -17.65
C GLU A 98 -54.46 -18.26 -16.12
N ILE A 99 -53.30 -18.55 -15.53
CA ILE A 99 -53.11 -18.54 -14.09
C ILE A 99 -52.53 -17.18 -13.74
N PHE A 100 -53.39 -16.23 -13.37
CA PHE A 100 -52.95 -14.96 -12.83
C PHE A 100 -52.53 -15.17 -11.37
N PHE A 101 -51.25 -15.50 -11.17
CA PHE A 101 -50.66 -15.55 -9.84
C PHE A 101 -50.40 -14.12 -9.36
N ASP A 102 -51.41 -13.52 -8.77
CA ASP A 102 -51.37 -12.23 -8.05
C ASP A 102 -50.62 -12.36 -6.71
N PHE A 103 -49.52 -13.11 -6.70
CA PHE A 103 -48.87 -13.58 -5.48
C PHE A 103 -47.36 -13.36 -5.58
N TRP A 104 -47.00 -12.08 -5.43
CA TRP A 104 -45.81 -11.58 -4.76
C TRP A 104 -44.84 -12.67 -4.27
N ILE A 105 -43.89 -13.06 -5.11
CA ILE A 105 -42.74 -13.86 -4.65
C ILE A 105 -41.92 -12.95 -3.70
N PRO A 106 -41.82 -13.26 -2.40
CA PRO A 106 -41.20 -12.35 -1.44
C PRO A 106 -39.69 -12.27 -1.64
N ASP A 107 -39.20 -11.05 -1.84
CA ASP A 107 -37.95 -10.46 -1.33
C ASP A 107 -36.60 -11.21 -1.47
N THR A 108 -36.49 -12.30 -2.23
CA THR A 108 -35.18 -12.92 -2.53
C THR A 108 -34.35 -12.07 -3.51
N ARG A 109 -34.99 -11.20 -4.31
CA ARG A 109 -34.29 -10.21 -5.16
C ARG A 109 -33.61 -9.10 -4.35
N LYS A 110 -34.10 -8.72 -3.16
CA LYS A 110 -33.43 -7.74 -2.29
C LYS A 110 -32.15 -8.29 -1.65
N GLN A 111 -32.04 -9.60 -1.46
CA GLN A 111 -30.84 -10.24 -0.91
C GLN A 111 -29.66 -10.26 -1.89
N ARG A 112 -29.90 -9.95 -3.16
CA ARG A 112 -28.88 -9.86 -4.21
C ARG A 112 -28.69 -8.43 -4.73
N LEU A 113 -28.91 -7.42 -3.88
CA LEU A 113 -27.91 -6.36 -3.82
C LEU A 113 -26.65 -7.04 -3.29
N GLU A 114 -25.91 -7.71 -4.19
CA GLU A 114 -24.50 -8.00 -3.92
C GLU A 114 -23.93 -6.69 -3.44
N ARG A 115 -23.63 -6.64 -2.14
CA ARG A 115 -23.20 -5.43 -1.44
C ARG A 115 -21.97 -4.95 -2.17
N ILE A 116 -22.16 -4.02 -3.10
CA ILE A 116 -21.06 -3.33 -3.77
C ILE A 116 -20.25 -2.80 -2.60
N GLU A 117 -19.03 -3.31 -2.44
CA GLU A 117 -18.21 -2.89 -1.32
C GLU A 117 -17.91 -1.40 -1.52
N ASP A 118 -18.63 -0.53 -0.81
CA ASP A 118 -18.50 0.94 -0.92
C ASP A 118 -17.16 1.48 -0.37
N ALA A 119 -16.18 0.60 -0.18
CA ALA A 119 -14.90 0.92 0.40
C ALA A 119 -13.82 1.01 -0.67
N VAL A 120 -13.31 2.23 -0.89
CA VAL A 120 -12.06 2.44 -1.64
C VAL A 120 -10.96 1.59 -1.01
N LYS A 121 -10.22 0.86 -1.85
CA LYS A 121 -9.11 -0.01 -1.44
C LYS A 121 -7.77 0.65 -1.76
N CYS A 122 -6.79 0.35 -0.93
CA CYS A 122 -5.39 0.73 -1.12
C CYS A 122 -4.86 0.10 -2.42
N PRO A 123 -4.21 0.88 -3.29
CA PRO A 123 -3.74 0.39 -4.60
C PRO A 123 -2.63 -0.66 -4.47
N VAL A 124 -1.85 -0.63 -3.38
CA VAL A 124 -0.77 -1.60 -3.14
C VAL A 124 -1.21 -2.73 -2.22
N SER A 125 -1.89 -2.40 -1.11
CA SER A 125 -2.16 -3.39 -0.05
C SER A 125 -3.53 -4.06 -0.16
N GLY A 126 -4.44 -3.56 -1.02
CA GLY A 126 -5.82 -4.03 -1.12
C GLY A 126 -6.69 -3.76 0.12
N GLY A 127 -6.13 -3.20 1.20
CA GLY A 127 -6.86 -2.89 2.44
C GLY A 127 -7.79 -1.69 2.27
N ASN A 128 -8.75 -1.52 3.19
CA ASN A 128 -9.64 -0.35 3.14
C ASN A 128 -8.85 0.95 3.30
N LEU A 129 -9.12 1.92 2.43
CA LEU A 129 -8.45 3.21 2.37
C LEU A 129 -9.47 4.33 2.55
N ARG A 130 -9.27 5.16 3.57
CA ARG A 130 -10.09 6.36 3.81
C ARG A 130 -9.18 7.57 4.01
N VAL A 131 -9.66 8.73 3.58
CA VAL A 131 -8.92 10.00 3.70
C VAL A 131 -8.56 10.31 5.16
N ARG A 132 -9.51 10.08 6.09
CA ARG A 132 -9.31 10.31 7.53
C ARG A 132 -8.26 9.40 8.18
N ASP A 133 -7.94 8.29 7.54
CA ASP A 133 -7.00 7.31 8.07
C ASP A 133 -5.56 7.63 7.59
N LEU A 134 -5.40 8.60 6.67
CA LEU A 134 -4.10 9.08 6.21
C LEU A 134 -3.48 10.00 7.25
N ILE A 135 -2.19 9.79 7.51
CA ILE A 135 -1.41 10.57 8.46
C ILE A 135 -0.37 11.35 7.68
N ASP A 136 -0.27 12.66 7.93
CA ASP A 136 0.78 13.49 7.37
C ASP A 136 2.15 13.07 7.94
N VAL A 137 3.15 12.92 7.06
CA VAL A 137 4.49 12.48 7.42
C VAL A 137 5.45 13.67 7.37
N HIS A 138 6.37 13.71 8.32
CA HIS A 138 7.39 14.75 8.44
C HIS A 138 8.78 14.10 8.47
N PHE A 139 9.50 14.25 7.36
CA PHE A 139 10.90 13.85 7.28
C PHE A 139 11.80 14.95 7.84
N THR A 140 12.67 14.59 8.78
CA THR A 140 13.67 15.52 9.31
C THR A 140 14.87 15.54 8.37
N GLN A 141 15.17 16.71 7.81
CA GLN A 141 16.30 16.88 6.90
C GLN A 141 17.63 16.84 7.65
N VAL A 142 18.66 16.32 6.99
CA VAL A 142 20.03 16.40 7.50
C VAL A 142 20.53 17.83 7.36
N ASN A 143 21.17 18.36 8.41
CA ASN A 143 21.82 19.67 8.31
C ASN A 143 23.11 19.55 7.48
N ASP A 144 23.20 20.30 6.39
CA ASP A 144 24.35 20.29 5.45
C ASP A 144 25.70 20.55 6.12
N LEU A 145 25.71 21.24 7.28
CA LEU A 145 26.91 21.51 8.07
C LEU A 145 27.61 20.25 8.60
N LEU A 146 26.88 19.14 8.73
CA LEU A 146 27.40 17.88 9.28
C LEU A 146 27.86 16.90 8.18
N PHE A 147 27.45 17.09 6.91
CA PHE A 147 27.73 16.15 5.83
C PHE A 147 28.07 16.88 4.52
N PRO A 148 29.30 17.40 4.37
CA PRO A 148 29.69 18.22 3.21
C PRO A 148 29.76 17.46 1.87
N LEU A 149 29.70 16.12 1.88
CA LEU A 149 30.26 15.32 0.79
C LEU A 149 29.51 14.00 0.52
N ALA A 150 28.19 14.05 0.33
CA ALA A 150 27.48 13.03 -0.45
C ALA A 150 26.06 13.51 -0.80
N ASN A 151 25.81 13.85 -2.06
CA ASN A 151 24.52 14.26 -2.64
C ASN A 151 23.37 13.23 -2.53
N LYS A 152 23.44 12.26 -1.63
CA LYS A 152 22.52 11.11 -1.57
C LYS A 152 21.76 10.97 -0.25
N VAL A 153 22.25 11.53 0.85
CA VAL A 153 21.60 11.42 2.15
C VAL A 153 20.81 12.69 2.44
N ARG A 154 19.48 12.59 2.50
CA ARG A 154 18.59 13.75 2.68
C ARG A 154 17.95 13.83 4.06
N TYR A 155 17.80 12.69 4.76
CA TYR A 155 16.96 12.61 5.95
C TYR A 155 17.63 11.87 7.11
N MET A 156 17.24 12.26 8.32
CA MET A 156 17.65 11.64 9.57
C MET A 156 16.45 11.32 10.46
N CYS A 157 16.66 10.42 11.41
CA CYS A 157 15.70 10.07 12.44
C CYS A 157 15.39 11.29 13.30
N ALA A 158 14.10 11.60 13.50
CA ALA A 158 13.68 12.77 14.28
C ALA A 158 14.06 12.72 15.78
N VAL A 159 14.48 11.56 16.29
CA VAL A 159 14.81 11.35 17.71
C VAL A 159 16.28 11.08 17.91
N THR A 160 16.86 10.14 17.15
CA THR A 160 18.27 9.76 17.30
C THR A 160 19.21 10.60 16.45
N HIS A 161 18.68 11.35 15.47
CA HIS A 161 19.46 12.04 14.43
C HIS A 161 20.42 11.12 13.65
N GLU A 162 20.20 9.81 13.70
CA GLU A 162 20.89 8.85 12.84
C GLU A 162 20.37 9.01 11.41
N VAL A 163 21.28 8.93 10.44
CA VAL A 163 20.96 8.97 9.02
C VAL A 163 19.97 7.85 8.66
N LEU A 164 18.95 8.19 7.85
CA LEU A 164 17.99 7.23 7.32
C LEU A 164 18.47 6.70 5.95
N GLU A 165 18.57 5.38 5.85
CA GLU A 165 18.89 4.66 4.62
C GLU A 165 17.76 3.67 4.29
N ASN A 166 17.59 3.32 3.00
CA ASN A 166 16.59 2.33 2.58
C ASN A 166 16.79 0.95 3.24
N SER A 167 18.02 0.61 3.62
CA SER A 167 18.35 -0.67 4.25
C SER A 167 17.90 -0.76 5.72
N VAL A 168 17.59 0.39 6.33
CA VAL A 168 17.26 0.48 7.75
C VAL A 168 15.75 0.45 7.92
N PRO A 169 15.20 -0.48 8.72
CA PRO A 169 13.75 -0.50 8.96
C PRO A 169 13.32 0.75 9.72
N MET A 170 12.30 1.43 9.20
CA MET A 170 11.79 2.71 9.68
C MET A 170 10.34 2.59 10.14
N ALA A 171 9.90 3.56 10.92
CA ALA A 171 8.51 3.71 11.33
C ALA A 171 8.14 5.18 11.45
N VAL A 172 6.86 5.49 11.24
CA VAL A 172 6.26 6.79 11.51
C VAL A 172 5.54 6.73 12.86
N LEU A 173 5.72 7.75 13.68
CA LEU A 173 4.94 7.94 14.89
C LEU A 173 3.61 8.63 14.52
N ARG A 174 2.47 7.97 14.74
CA ARG A 174 1.12 8.50 14.44
C ARG A 174 0.84 9.82 15.15
N THR A 175 1.40 10.01 16.34
CA THR A 175 1.20 11.18 17.20
C THR A 175 1.77 12.48 16.65
N SER A 176 2.94 12.41 15.99
CA SER A 176 3.67 13.55 15.44
C SER A 176 3.79 13.55 13.93
N GLY A 177 3.64 12.41 13.25
CA GLY A 177 3.98 12.25 11.85
C GLY A 177 5.49 12.10 11.59
N ASN A 178 6.33 12.13 12.61
CA ASN A 178 7.78 12.10 12.46
C ASN A 178 8.31 10.69 12.13
N VAL A 179 9.29 10.64 11.24
CA VAL A 179 9.97 9.39 10.82
C VAL A 179 11.11 9.06 11.78
N VAL A 180 11.13 7.84 12.28
CA VAL A 180 12.13 7.32 13.21
C VAL A 180 12.62 5.93 12.78
N THR A 181 13.80 5.53 13.24
CA THR A 181 14.24 4.15 13.06
C THR A 181 13.36 3.20 13.87
N LEU A 182 13.09 1.99 13.35
CA LEU A 182 12.28 0.99 14.06
C LEU A 182 12.93 0.59 15.39
N LYS A 183 14.27 0.64 15.46
CA LYS A 183 15.03 0.43 16.70
C LYS A 183 14.70 1.49 17.75
N CYS A 184 14.64 2.76 17.35
CA CYS A 184 14.25 3.87 18.22
C CYS A 184 12.80 3.70 18.69
N ALA A 185 11.87 3.47 17.77
CA ALA A 185 10.44 3.34 18.08
C ALA A 185 10.16 2.21 19.10
N LYS A 186 10.83 1.06 18.95
CA LYS A 186 10.75 -0.06 19.90
C LYS A 186 11.31 0.28 21.29
N LYS A 187 12.33 1.14 21.38
CA LYS A 187 12.87 1.61 22.66
C LYS A 187 11.91 2.58 23.36
N LEU A 188 11.32 3.51 22.61
CA LEU A 188 10.36 4.48 23.13
C LEU A 188 9.18 3.79 23.83
N ILE A 189 8.58 2.77 23.22
CA ILE A 189 7.46 2.04 23.84
C ILE A 189 7.86 1.28 25.11
N LYS A 190 9.06 0.69 25.13
CA LYS A 190 9.51 -0.12 26.26
C LYS A 190 9.86 0.71 27.49
N LYS A 191 10.39 1.92 27.29
CA LYS A 191 10.93 2.74 28.36
C LYS A 191 10.04 3.95 28.68
N ASP A 192 9.87 4.84 27.71
CA ASP A 192 9.36 6.19 27.96
C ASP A 192 7.85 6.31 27.70
N LYS A 193 7.28 5.46 26.82
CA LYS A 193 5.86 5.45 26.39
C LYS A 193 5.31 6.83 26.03
N ILE A 194 6.19 7.71 25.56
CA ILE A 194 5.92 9.09 25.18
C ILE A 194 6.67 9.36 23.88
N ASP A 195 6.07 10.13 22.99
CA ASP A 195 6.72 10.66 21.80
C ASP A 195 7.59 11.87 22.20
N PRO A 196 8.92 11.78 22.06
CA PRO A 196 9.85 12.82 22.51
C PRO A 196 9.78 14.10 21.67
N THR A 197 9.14 14.07 20.50
CA THR A 197 9.06 15.24 19.60
C THR A 197 7.90 16.17 19.93
N ASN A 198 6.85 15.68 20.59
CA ASN A 198 5.65 16.45 20.92
C ASN A 198 5.13 16.25 22.35
N GLY A 199 5.71 15.33 23.13
CA GLY A 199 5.33 15.04 24.51
C GLY A 199 4.01 14.26 24.68
N LYS A 200 3.41 13.72 23.61
CA LYS A 200 2.16 12.95 23.69
C LYS A 200 2.42 11.50 24.11
N PRO A 201 1.49 10.82 24.81
CA PRO A 201 1.63 9.42 25.14
C PRO A 201 1.66 8.56 23.86
N LEU A 202 2.52 7.53 23.87
CA LEU A 202 2.78 6.67 22.72
C LEU A 202 2.36 5.22 23.01
N THR A 203 1.47 4.67 22.18
CA THR A 203 1.01 3.27 22.24
C THR A 203 1.63 2.41 21.13
N LYS A 204 1.36 1.10 21.11
CA LYS A 204 1.90 0.19 20.09
C LYS A 204 1.27 0.43 18.72
N GLU A 205 0.02 0.86 18.72
CA GLU A 205 -0.82 1.16 17.57
C GLU A 205 -0.42 2.48 16.88
N ASP A 206 0.31 3.33 17.61
CA ASP A 206 0.86 4.59 17.12
C ASP A 206 2.18 4.42 16.36
N ILE A 207 2.83 3.26 16.44
CA ILE A 207 3.99 2.95 15.59
C ILE A 207 3.48 2.33 14.30
N ILE A 208 3.74 3.02 13.20
CA ILE A 208 3.41 2.55 11.85
C ILE A 208 4.71 2.20 11.14
N PRO A 209 5.08 0.91 11.04
CA PRO A 209 6.24 0.49 10.26
C PRO A 209 6.07 0.93 8.81
N LEU A 210 7.15 1.41 8.20
CA LEU A 210 7.16 1.73 6.78
C LEU A 210 7.28 0.43 5.98
N GLU A 211 6.38 0.20 5.03
CA GLU A 211 6.42 -0.98 4.17
C GLU A 211 7.36 -0.75 2.98
N GLU A 212 8.23 -1.74 2.74
CA GLU A 212 9.10 -1.78 1.58
C GLU A 212 8.32 -2.31 0.39
N VAL A 213 8.13 -1.47 -0.63
CA VAL A 213 7.49 -1.90 -1.87
C VAL A 213 8.59 -2.19 -2.89
N ALA A 214 8.62 -3.44 -3.37
CA ALA A 214 9.38 -3.80 -4.55
C ALA A 214 9.00 -2.84 -5.69
N GLY A 215 9.96 -2.06 -6.18
CA GLY A 215 9.74 -1.22 -7.34
C GLY A 215 9.50 -2.12 -8.53
N PHE A 216 8.36 -1.90 -9.18
CA PHE A 216 8.07 -2.50 -10.46
C PHE A 216 9.17 -2.11 -11.46
N ASP A 217 9.80 -3.09 -12.10
CA ASP A 217 10.67 -2.82 -13.23
C ASP A 217 9.84 -2.09 -14.30
N SER A 218 10.26 -0.88 -14.65
CA SER A 218 9.60 -0.03 -15.66
C SER A 218 9.72 -0.59 -17.08
N ARG A 219 10.34 -1.77 -17.26
CA ARG A 219 10.48 -2.47 -18.54
C ARG A 219 9.33 -3.43 -18.90
N ILE A 220 8.24 -3.49 -18.12
CA ILE A 220 7.11 -4.41 -18.38
C ILE A 220 5.78 -3.68 -18.70
N TYR A 221 5.83 -2.41 -19.12
CA TYR A 221 4.70 -1.76 -19.79
C TYR A 221 5.18 -0.94 -20.99
#